data_AF-A0A1F3V9V8-F1
#
_entry.id   AF-A0A1F3V9V8-F1
#
_cell.length_a   1.000
_cell.length_b   1.000
_cell.length_c   1.000
_cell.angle_alpha   90.00
_cell.angle_beta   90.00
_cell.angle_gamma   90.00
#
_symmetry.space_group_name_H-M   'P 1'
#
loop_
_entity.id
_entity.type
_entity.pdbx_description
1 polymer ?
#
loop_
_entity_poly.entity_id
_entity_poly.type
_entity_poly.pdbx_seq_one_letter_code
_entity_poly.pdbx_strand_id
1 'polypeptide(L)'
;MNTMKSFFSFAVMVLAVHVLASEITLENTYLKVGINETAGGALSLLSDKKTGTNYINTSDLGRYIQLSLYGNPDGSQWAGSPSANKAWVWNPVQAGSANHEKSHLLDVNQGKDEIYVKLNPRNWGGGQLLREIVFEQWVKLEEDVVHLRYKATYQGNVSHAERDQEIPAIFLHPDLTDFVYSKGNSIVKEKPGFPNKQAKVKDHWAAFLKDNHGVGVMTPGADIFTYYYFKDKPACAYMSPIQRFKISKGFDKEFDVYVTVGSLEEITSRFAKIRKSGKKSK
;
A
#
# COMPACT_ATOMS: atom_id res chain seq x y z
N MET A 1 25.80 67.43 -21.49
CA MET A 1 26.58 66.17 -21.46
C MET A 1 26.11 65.38 -20.24
N ASN A 2 25.08 64.55 -20.40
CA ASN A 2 24.57 63.68 -19.33
C ASN A 2 24.21 62.34 -19.95
N THR A 3 24.98 61.32 -19.59
CA THR A 3 24.92 59.94 -20.08
C THR A 3 23.74 59.19 -19.49
N MET A 4 22.89 58.65 -20.38
CA MET A 4 21.81 57.72 -20.08
C MET A 4 22.40 56.36 -19.66
N LYS A 5 22.18 55.90 -18.43
CA LYS A 5 22.49 54.53 -18.01
C LYS A 5 21.26 53.65 -18.24
N SER A 6 21.34 52.77 -19.23
CA SER A 6 20.38 51.70 -19.46
C SER A 6 20.61 50.59 -18.44
N PHE A 7 19.60 50.27 -17.63
CA PHE A 7 19.58 49.07 -16.78
C PHE A 7 18.82 47.97 -17.53
N PHE A 8 19.54 46.99 -18.05
CA PHE A 8 18.95 45.72 -18.49
C PHE A 8 18.72 44.85 -17.25
N SER A 9 17.45 44.63 -16.90
CA SER A 9 17.06 43.64 -15.89
C SER A 9 17.05 42.26 -16.54
N PHE A 10 17.99 41.40 -16.15
CA PHE A 10 17.99 39.99 -16.54
C PHE A 10 17.03 39.24 -15.59
N ALA A 11 15.85 38.89 -16.09
CA ALA A 11 14.96 37.98 -15.37
C ALA A 11 15.55 36.56 -15.47
N VAL A 12 16.12 36.07 -14.36
CA VAL A 12 16.50 34.66 -14.23
C VAL A 12 15.21 33.87 -14.02
N MET A 13 14.73 33.22 -15.08
CA MET A 13 13.62 32.27 -15.01
C MET A 13 14.14 30.99 -14.36
N VAL A 14 13.87 30.81 -13.07
CA VAL A 14 14.11 29.53 -12.38
C VAL A 14 13.08 28.54 -12.91
N LEU A 15 13.47 27.70 -13.87
CA LEU A 15 12.69 26.52 -14.22
C LEU A 15 12.69 25.58 -13.00
N ALA A 16 11.55 25.45 -12.35
CA ALA A 16 11.32 24.37 -11.40
C ALA A 16 11.36 23.04 -12.19
N VAL A 17 12.51 22.37 -12.16
CA VAL A 17 12.63 20.98 -12.60
C VAL A 17 11.78 20.16 -11.63
N HIS A 18 10.57 19.80 -12.05
CA HIS A 18 9.81 18.77 -11.38
C HIS A 18 10.60 17.48 -11.56
N VAL A 19 11.34 17.07 -10.54
CA VAL A 19 11.86 15.71 -10.46
C VAL A 19 10.63 14.82 -10.41
N LEU A 20 10.26 14.25 -11.56
CA LEU A 20 9.28 13.17 -11.60
C LEU A 20 9.76 12.12 -10.62
N ALA A 21 8.86 11.64 -9.75
CA ALA A 21 9.18 10.52 -8.88
C ALA A 21 9.77 9.40 -9.75
N SER A 22 10.96 8.92 -9.40
CA SER A 22 11.54 7.78 -10.09
C SER A 22 10.67 6.57 -9.77
N GLU A 23 10.00 6.05 -10.78
CA GLU A 23 9.13 4.88 -10.69
C GLU A 23 9.81 3.73 -11.43
N ILE A 24 10.13 2.65 -10.71
CA ILE A 24 10.51 1.39 -11.34
C ILE A 24 9.24 0.62 -11.66
N THR A 25 9.12 0.15 -12.90
CA THR A 25 7.92 -0.56 -13.36
C THR A 25 8.23 -1.94 -13.92
N LEU A 26 7.30 -2.88 -13.71
CA LEU A 26 7.19 -4.13 -14.45
C LEU A 26 5.89 -4.14 -15.24
N GLU A 27 5.89 -4.76 -16.41
CA GLU A 27 4.66 -4.98 -17.17
C GLU A 27 4.68 -6.28 -17.96
N ASN A 28 3.47 -6.77 -18.25
CA ASN A 28 3.24 -7.85 -19.20
C ASN A 28 2.03 -7.49 -20.09
N THR A 29 1.42 -8.47 -20.75
CA THR A 29 0.26 -8.25 -21.62
C THR A 29 -1.03 -7.85 -20.87
N TYR A 30 -1.09 -8.04 -19.55
CA TYR A 30 -2.28 -7.82 -18.73
C TYR A 30 -2.15 -6.59 -17.83
N LEU A 31 -1.02 -6.45 -17.15
CA LEU A 31 -0.83 -5.47 -16.08
C LEU A 31 0.47 -4.69 -16.27
N LYS A 32 0.45 -3.42 -15.84
CA LYS A 32 1.65 -2.64 -15.52
C LYS A 32 1.62 -2.29 -14.04
N VAL A 33 2.70 -2.57 -13.34
CA VAL A 33 2.88 -2.23 -11.93
C VAL A 33 4.11 -1.38 -11.72
N GLY A 34 4.12 -0.57 -10.67
CA GLY A 34 5.24 0.31 -10.37
C GLY A 34 5.38 0.60 -8.89
N ILE A 35 6.61 0.88 -8.47
CA ILE A 35 6.98 1.24 -7.10
C ILE A 35 7.56 2.65 -7.06
N ASN A 36 7.26 3.40 -5.99
CA ASN A 36 7.83 4.73 -5.77
C ASN A 36 9.20 4.62 -5.09
N GLU A 37 10.29 4.73 -5.84
CA GLU A 37 11.64 4.60 -5.30
C GLU A 37 11.97 5.69 -4.29
N THR A 38 11.37 6.87 -4.45
CA THR A 38 11.62 7.97 -3.53
C THR A 38 10.87 7.82 -2.20
N ALA A 39 9.94 6.87 -2.09
CA ALA A 39 9.09 6.65 -0.92
C ALA A 39 9.03 5.15 -0.58
N GLY A 40 10.16 4.62 -0.12
CA GLY A 40 10.24 3.25 0.40
C GLY A 40 9.87 2.14 -0.58
N GLY A 41 9.84 2.38 -1.89
CA GLY A 41 9.49 1.36 -2.88
C GLY A 41 8.07 0.80 -2.70
N ALA A 42 7.15 1.56 -2.10
CA ALA A 42 5.75 1.18 -2.00
C ALA A 42 5.11 1.10 -3.38
N LEU A 43 4.16 0.17 -3.57
CA LEU A 43 3.51 -0.04 -4.86
C LEU A 43 2.58 1.15 -5.16
N SER A 44 2.94 1.93 -6.18
CA SER A 44 2.35 3.21 -6.59
C SER A 44 1.48 3.12 -7.84
N LEU A 45 1.70 2.08 -8.64
CA LEU A 45 0.99 1.86 -9.90
C LEU A 45 0.47 0.42 -9.95
N LEU A 46 -0.81 0.29 -10.25
CA LEU A 46 -1.46 -0.96 -10.70
C LEU A 46 -2.38 -0.57 -11.84
N SER A 47 -1.94 -0.83 -13.06
CA SER A 47 -2.65 -0.46 -14.27
C SER A 47 -3.07 -1.66 -15.10
N ASP A 48 -4.32 -1.67 -15.51
CA ASP A 48 -4.85 -2.59 -16.52
C ASP A 48 -4.35 -2.17 -17.90
N LYS A 49 -3.62 -3.05 -18.59
CA LYS A 49 -3.05 -2.77 -19.92
C LYS A 49 -4.11 -2.59 -21.00
N LYS A 50 -5.33 -3.10 -20.81
CA LYS A 50 -6.42 -2.93 -21.78
C LYS A 50 -6.99 -1.51 -21.75
N THR A 51 -7.14 -0.95 -20.56
CA THR A 51 -7.79 0.37 -20.37
C THR A 51 -6.80 1.51 -20.08
N GLY A 52 -5.58 1.19 -19.64
CA GLY A 52 -4.61 2.16 -19.13
C GLY A 52 -4.97 2.75 -17.76
N THR A 53 -6.07 2.29 -17.13
CA THR A 53 -6.52 2.81 -15.84
C THR A 53 -5.55 2.44 -14.73
N ASN A 54 -5.08 3.40 -13.92
CA ASN A 54 -4.38 3.11 -12.65
C ASN A 54 -5.39 3.07 -11.51
N TYR A 55 -5.31 2.02 -10.68
CA TYR A 55 -6.23 1.82 -9.58
C TYR A 55 -5.67 2.19 -8.21
N ILE A 56 -4.37 2.50 -8.08
CA ILE A 56 -3.78 2.89 -6.79
C ILE A 56 -3.98 4.39 -6.57
N ASN A 57 -4.36 4.75 -5.35
CA ASN A 57 -4.40 6.15 -4.92
C ASN A 57 -3.07 6.53 -4.30
N THR A 58 -2.41 7.56 -4.83
CA THR A 58 -1.10 8.05 -4.37
C THR A 58 -1.14 9.51 -3.90
N SER A 59 -2.28 9.95 -3.33
CA SER A 59 -2.47 11.36 -2.96
C SER A 59 -1.53 11.86 -1.84
N ASP A 60 -1.04 10.94 -1.00
CA ASP A 60 -0.13 11.21 0.11
C ASP A 60 0.69 9.96 0.45
N LEU A 61 1.65 10.06 1.38
CA LEU A 61 2.53 8.95 1.78
C LEU A 61 1.81 7.82 2.56
N GLY A 62 0.57 8.05 3.02
CA GLY A 62 -0.26 7.01 3.62
C GLY A 62 -1.01 6.16 2.58
N ARG A 63 -1.07 6.61 1.31
CA ARG A 63 -1.90 5.97 0.28
C ARG A 63 -1.05 5.33 -0.80
N TYR A 64 -0.91 4.01 -0.69
CA TYR A 64 -0.26 3.09 -1.63
C TYR A 64 -0.86 1.70 -1.40
N ILE A 65 -0.33 0.67 -2.06
CA ILE A 65 -0.36 -0.70 -1.51
C ILE A 65 0.95 -0.89 -0.74
N GLN A 66 0.88 -0.94 0.59
CA GLN A 66 2.05 -0.87 1.47
C GLN A 66 1.88 -1.52 2.83
N LEU A 67 2.97 -2.01 3.42
CA LEU A 67 2.95 -2.46 4.82
C LEU A 67 2.66 -1.29 5.78
N SER A 68 1.77 -1.57 6.74
CA SER A 68 1.45 -0.69 7.87
C SER A 68 1.30 -1.57 9.11
N LEU A 69 2.30 -1.55 9.99
CA LEU A 69 2.29 -2.35 11.22
C LEU A 69 1.96 -1.48 12.43
N TYR A 70 1.53 -2.07 13.53
CA TYR A 70 1.11 -1.39 14.74
C TYR A 70 1.75 -2.01 15.97
N GLY A 71 2.17 -1.15 16.89
CA GLY A 71 2.76 -1.53 18.16
C GLY A 71 2.15 -0.81 19.35
N ASN A 72 2.97 -0.61 20.36
CA ASN A 72 2.56 0.04 21.61
C ASN A 72 2.41 1.55 21.41
N PRO A 73 1.65 2.23 22.28
CA PRO A 73 1.72 3.69 22.40
C PRO A 73 3.18 4.14 22.54
N ASP A 74 3.56 5.15 21.75
CA ASP A 74 4.92 5.69 21.68
C ASP A 74 4.96 7.21 21.91
N GLY A 75 3.81 7.80 22.29
CA GLY A 75 3.66 9.25 22.48
C GLY A 75 3.39 10.02 21.19
N SER A 76 3.37 9.37 20.02
CA SER A 76 2.96 10.01 18.78
C SER A 76 1.47 10.35 18.79
N GLN A 77 1.07 11.24 17.88
CA GLN A 77 -0.33 11.65 17.70
C GLN A 77 -0.86 11.16 16.36
N TRP A 78 -2.17 10.95 16.30
CA TRP A 78 -2.85 10.59 15.07
C TRP A 78 -2.88 11.82 14.16
N ALA A 79 -1.98 11.81 13.19
CA ALA A 79 -1.96 12.80 12.13
C ALA A 79 -3.22 12.72 11.25
N GLY A 80 -3.87 13.87 11.04
CA GLY A 80 -5.15 13.97 10.33
C GLY A 80 -6.39 13.79 11.20
N SER A 81 -6.24 13.65 12.54
CA SER A 81 -7.39 13.70 13.44
C SER A 81 -7.94 15.13 13.55
N PRO A 82 -9.28 15.33 13.53
CA PRO A 82 -9.89 16.63 13.87
C PRO A 82 -9.52 17.10 15.28
N SER A 83 -9.15 16.16 16.15
CA SER A 83 -8.56 16.42 17.45
C SER A 83 -7.05 16.26 17.33
N ALA A 84 -6.36 17.34 16.98
CA ALA A 84 -4.96 17.47 17.37
C ALA A 84 -4.87 17.04 18.85
N ASN A 85 -3.98 16.11 19.19
CA ASN A 85 -3.88 15.40 20.49
C ASN A 85 -4.57 14.04 20.62
N LYS A 86 -5.15 13.43 19.58
CA LYS A 86 -5.51 12.01 19.68
C LYS A 86 -4.24 11.15 19.71
N ALA A 87 -4.02 10.44 20.80
CA ALA A 87 -2.86 9.55 20.94
C ALA A 87 -2.82 8.48 19.83
N TRP A 88 -1.61 8.18 19.36
CA TRP A 88 -1.33 7.12 18.39
C TRP A 88 -0.35 6.10 18.97
N VAL A 89 0.21 5.29 18.10
CA VAL A 89 1.08 4.17 18.45
C VAL A 89 2.28 4.11 17.53
N TRP A 90 3.27 3.32 17.91
CA TRP A 90 4.35 2.91 17.02
C TRP A 90 3.73 2.28 15.77
N ASN A 91 3.90 2.93 14.61
CA ASN A 91 3.24 2.55 13.37
C ASN A 91 4.19 2.70 12.18
N PRO A 92 5.03 1.68 11.89
CA PRO A 92 5.90 1.68 10.72
C PRO A 92 5.07 1.59 9.43
N VAL A 93 5.24 2.58 8.56
CA VAL A 93 4.58 2.67 7.24
C VAL A 93 5.64 2.71 6.15
N GLN A 94 5.44 1.90 5.11
CA GLN A 94 6.45 1.66 4.08
C GLN A 94 6.81 2.91 3.29
N ALA A 95 5.85 3.70 2.82
CA ALA A 95 6.14 4.85 1.94
C ALA A 95 6.64 6.08 2.71
N GLY A 96 6.07 6.34 3.89
CA GLY A 96 6.49 7.46 4.72
C GLY A 96 5.50 7.82 5.82
N SER A 97 5.66 9.02 6.38
CA SER A 97 4.84 9.53 7.47
C SER A 97 3.78 10.52 7.01
N ALA A 98 2.88 10.86 7.93
CA ALA A 98 1.85 11.87 7.69
C ALA A 98 2.41 13.29 7.52
N ASN A 99 3.63 13.54 8.01
CA ASN A 99 4.33 14.81 7.85
C ASN A 99 5.13 14.86 6.53
N HIS A 100 4.84 13.96 5.59
CA HIS A 100 5.51 13.85 4.30
C HIS A 100 7.00 13.47 4.34
N GLU A 101 7.47 12.93 5.48
CA GLU A 101 8.81 12.36 5.58
C GLU A 101 8.82 10.99 4.89
N LYS A 102 9.67 10.86 3.87
CA LYS A 102 9.81 9.63 3.08
C LYS A 102 10.59 8.56 3.85
N SER A 103 10.18 7.31 3.69
CA SER A 103 10.97 6.16 4.14
C SER A 103 12.26 6.00 3.35
N HIS A 104 13.23 5.30 3.94
CA HIS A 104 14.57 5.21 3.40
C HIS A 104 14.80 3.84 2.74
N LEU A 105 14.96 3.84 1.41
CA LEU A 105 15.43 2.64 0.70
C LEU A 105 16.87 2.32 1.11
N LEU A 106 17.09 1.06 1.46
CA LEU A 106 18.38 0.46 1.74
C LEU A 106 18.93 -0.27 0.51
N ASP A 107 18.04 -0.88 -0.27
CA ASP A 107 18.38 -1.58 -1.51
C ASP A 107 17.19 -1.60 -2.46
N VAL A 108 17.47 -1.63 -3.75
CA VAL A 108 16.49 -1.79 -4.83
C VAL A 108 17.14 -2.53 -6.00
N ASN A 109 16.46 -3.56 -6.48
CA ASN A 109 16.94 -4.35 -7.61
C ASN A 109 15.76 -4.69 -8.52
N GLN A 110 15.93 -4.46 -9.82
CA GLN A 110 14.99 -4.88 -10.84
C GLN A 110 15.62 -5.98 -11.70
N GLY A 111 15.07 -7.19 -11.59
CA GLY A 111 15.29 -8.27 -12.53
C GLY A 111 14.35 -8.16 -13.74
N LYS A 112 14.37 -9.19 -14.60
CA LYS A 112 13.50 -9.26 -15.77
C LYS A 112 12.01 -9.28 -15.41
N ASP A 113 11.66 -10.08 -14.40
CA ASP A 113 10.26 -10.39 -14.06
C ASP A 113 9.92 -10.06 -12.58
N GLU A 114 10.85 -9.49 -11.83
CA GLU A 114 10.71 -9.20 -10.40
C GLU A 114 11.39 -7.87 -10.01
N ILE A 115 10.74 -7.10 -9.14
CA ILE A 115 11.34 -5.96 -8.43
C ILE A 115 11.50 -6.34 -6.96
N TYR A 116 12.70 -6.17 -6.41
CA TYR A 116 13.00 -6.27 -5.00
C TYR A 116 13.29 -4.88 -4.41
N VAL A 117 12.74 -4.59 -3.24
CA VAL A 117 13.09 -3.42 -2.43
C VAL A 117 13.35 -3.83 -0.99
N LYS A 118 14.27 -3.12 -0.34
CA LYS A 118 14.57 -3.21 1.09
C LYS A 118 14.61 -1.81 1.68
N LEU A 119 14.01 -1.59 2.84
CA LEU A 119 13.91 -0.25 3.43
C LEU A 119 13.87 -0.25 4.96
N ASN A 120 14.13 0.93 5.53
CA ASN A 120 13.63 1.30 6.84
C ASN A 120 12.37 2.17 6.70
N PRO A 121 11.23 1.79 7.31
CA PRO A 121 10.00 2.57 7.27
C PRO A 121 10.06 3.80 8.19
N ARG A 122 9.06 4.67 8.06
CA ARG A 122 8.82 5.80 8.95
C ARG A 122 7.71 5.49 9.93
N ASN A 123 7.78 6.05 11.13
CA ASN A 123 6.61 6.09 12.00
C ASN A 123 5.56 7.04 11.41
N TRP A 124 4.32 6.59 11.24
CA TRP A 124 3.25 7.39 10.66
C TRP A 124 3.00 8.71 11.41
N GLY A 125 2.80 8.62 12.72
CA GLY A 125 2.42 9.76 13.55
C GLY A 125 3.62 10.60 13.99
N GLY A 126 4.76 9.97 14.28
CA GLY A 126 5.96 10.65 14.78
C GLY A 126 6.93 11.11 13.69
N GLY A 127 6.90 10.50 12.49
CA GLY A 127 7.76 10.88 11.36
C GLY A 127 9.23 10.45 11.44
N GLN A 128 9.69 9.95 12.58
CA GLN A 128 11.05 9.43 12.72
C GLN A 128 11.27 8.16 11.86
N LEU A 129 12.49 7.99 11.35
CA LEU A 129 12.91 6.79 10.66
C LEU A 129 13.10 5.66 11.68
N LEU A 130 12.46 4.52 11.44
CA LEU A 130 12.52 3.36 12.34
C LEU A 130 13.62 2.40 11.85
N ARG A 131 14.80 2.54 12.44
CA ARG A 131 16.00 1.75 12.06
C ARG A 131 15.98 0.33 12.62
N GLU A 132 15.16 0.11 13.64
CA GLU A 132 15.02 -1.17 14.32
C GLU A 132 14.17 -2.19 13.55
N ILE A 133 13.48 -1.75 12.49
CA ILE A 133 12.68 -2.61 11.61
C ILE A 133 13.07 -2.41 10.16
N VAL A 134 13.16 -3.52 9.44
CA VAL A 134 13.40 -3.56 8.01
C VAL A 134 12.20 -4.19 7.32
N PHE A 135 11.74 -3.56 6.25
CA PHE A 135 10.78 -4.14 5.33
C PHE A 135 11.47 -4.52 4.04
N GLU A 136 11.10 -5.68 3.50
CA GLU A 136 11.44 -6.13 2.17
C GLU A 136 10.15 -6.43 1.39
N GLN A 137 10.17 -6.14 0.10
CA GLN A 137 9.06 -6.43 -0.81
C GLN A 137 9.61 -6.96 -2.12
N TRP A 138 9.02 -8.05 -2.62
CA TRP A 138 9.21 -8.58 -3.96
C TRP A 138 7.92 -8.39 -4.73
N VAL A 139 8.00 -7.82 -5.93
CA VAL A 139 6.87 -7.60 -6.84
C VAL A 139 7.10 -8.42 -8.08
N LYS A 140 6.22 -9.39 -8.34
CA LYS A 140 6.30 -10.27 -9.51
C LYS A 140 4.98 -10.26 -10.28
N LEU A 141 5.06 -10.32 -11.60
CA LEU A 141 3.90 -10.50 -12.47
C LEU A 141 3.76 -11.96 -12.88
N GLU A 142 2.64 -12.57 -12.54
CA GLU A 142 2.28 -13.96 -12.86
C GLU A 142 0.97 -13.96 -13.65
N GLU A 143 1.05 -14.00 -14.98
CA GLU A 143 -0.11 -13.83 -15.86
C GLU A 143 -0.86 -12.52 -15.54
N ASP A 144 -2.12 -12.60 -15.12
CA ASP A 144 -2.99 -11.47 -14.78
C ASP A 144 -3.07 -11.21 -13.27
N VAL A 145 -2.07 -11.69 -12.51
CA VAL A 145 -1.94 -11.52 -11.07
C VAL A 145 -0.58 -10.90 -10.73
N VAL A 146 -0.59 -9.93 -9.82
CA VAL A 146 0.61 -9.43 -9.14
C VAL A 146 0.80 -10.27 -7.89
N HIS A 147 1.93 -10.96 -7.78
CA HIS A 147 2.35 -11.60 -6.54
C HIS A 147 3.29 -10.65 -5.81
N LEU A 148 2.84 -10.19 -4.65
CA LEU A 148 3.63 -9.42 -3.71
C LEU A 148 4.04 -10.36 -2.57
N ARG A 149 5.34 -10.50 -2.37
CA ARG A 149 5.87 -11.08 -1.12
C ARG A 149 6.41 -9.94 -0.28
N TYR A 150 6.05 -9.95 0.99
CA TYR A 150 6.56 -9.02 1.99
C TYR A 150 7.35 -9.77 3.03
N LYS A 151 8.39 -9.14 3.58
CA LYS A 151 9.08 -9.59 4.78
C LYS A 151 9.29 -8.43 5.73
N ALA A 152 9.06 -8.66 7.02
CA ALA A 152 9.32 -7.71 8.07
C ALA A 152 10.22 -8.34 9.14
N THR A 153 11.39 -7.73 9.35
CA THR A 153 12.37 -8.17 10.35
C THR A 153 12.60 -7.07 11.38
N TYR A 154 12.39 -7.38 12.66
CA TYR A 154 12.50 -6.43 13.77
C TYR A 154 13.60 -6.85 14.76
N GLN A 155 14.52 -5.92 15.02
CA GLN A 155 15.68 -6.09 15.91
C GLN A 155 15.66 -5.11 17.09
N GLY A 156 14.56 -4.36 17.28
CA GLY A 156 14.41 -3.46 18.41
C GLY A 156 14.30 -4.20 19.75
N ASN A 157 14.55 -3.47 20.83
CA ASN A 157 14.50 -4.02 22.20
C ASN A 157 13.12 -3.86 22.86
N VAL A 158 12.20 -3.14 22.23
CA VAL A 158 10.83 -2.97 22.75
C VAL A 158 9.97 -4.13 22.27
N SER A 159 9.25 -4.77 23.20
CA SER A 159 8.23 -5.76 22.82
C SER A 159 6.90 -5.05 22.62
N HIS A 160 6.41 -5.04 21.39
CA HIS A 160 5.08 -4.56 21.05
C HIS A 160 4.04 -5.66 21.27
N ALA A 161 2.95 -5.32 21.96
CA ALA A 161 1.88 -6.25 22.27
C ALA A 161 1.20 -6.79 21.01
N GLU A 162 0.51 -7.91 21.14
CA GLU A 162 -0.28 -8.47 20.05
C GLU A 162 -1.40 -7.51 19.62
N ARG A 163 -1.44 -7.19 18.32
CA ARG A 163 -2.41 -6.27 17.72
C ARG A 163 -2.83 -6.77 16.34
N ASP A 164 -3.90 -6.19 15.82
CA ASP A 164 -4.29 -6.32 14.42
C ASP A 164 -3.27 -5.55 13.56
N GLN A 165 -2.79 -6.19 12.51
CA GLN A 165 -1.72 -5.70 11.63
C GLN A 165 -2.24 -5.64 10.20
N GLU A 166 -1.90 -4.56 9.48
CA GLU A 166 -2.32 -4.34 8.09
C GLU A 166 -1.24 -4.87 7.13
N ILE A 167 -1.59 -5.94 6.39
CA ILE A 167 -0.61 -6.73 5.62
C ILE A 167 -1.09 -7.02 4.18
N PRO A 168 -1.25 -6.00 3.32
CA PRO A 168 -0.88 -4.60 3.49
C PRO A 168 -2.08 -3.65 3.60
N ALA A 169 -1.84 -2.40 3.98
CA ALA A 169 -2.79 -1.32 3.75
C ALA A 169 -2.92 -1.05 2.24
N ILE A 170 -4.14 -1.03 1.71
CA ILE A 170 -4.44 -0.89 0.28
C ILE A 170 -5.36 0.30 0.05
N PHE A 171 -4.80 1.34 -0.56
CA PHE A 171 -5.53 2.54 -0.95
C PHE A 171 -5.75 2.57 -2.47
N LEU A 172 -7.01 2.55 -2.85
CA LEU A 172 -7.44 2.49 -4.24
C LEU A 172 -8.15 3.77 -4.67
N HIS A 173 -8.26 3.94 -5.99
CA HIS A 173 -8.96 5.05 -6.62
C HIS A 173 -10.41 5.13 -6.09
N PRO A 174 -10.91 6.33 -5.74
CA PRO A 174 -12.26 6.50 -5.19
C PRO A 174 -13.40 6.12 -6.17
N ASP A 175 -13.09 5.84 -7.42
CA ASP A 175 -14.07 5.35 -8.38
C ASP A 175 -14.57 3.95 -8.05
N LEU A 176 -13.78 3.15 -7.32
CA LEU A 176 -14.16 1.82 -6.87
C LEU A 176 -14.99 1.94 -5.60
N THR A 177 -16.31 1.82 -5.72
CA THR A 177 -17.25 2.13 -4.62
C THR A 177 -17.90 0.90 -4.00
N ASP A 178 -17.84 -0.24 -4.70
CA ASP A 178 -18.45 -1.48 -4.26
C ASP A 178 -17.40 -2.37 -3.60
N PHE A 179 -17.46 -2.54 -2.28
CA PHE A 179 -16.66 -3.53 -1.57
C PHE A 179 -17.32 -4.91 -1.65
N VAL A 180 -16.54 -5.92 -2.01
CA VAL A 180 -17.01 -7.28 -2.26
C VAL A 180 -16.10 -8.27 -1.55
N TYR A 181 -16.67 -9.30 -0.91
CA TYR A 181 -15.89 -10.33 -0.26
C TYR A 181 -16.62 -11.68 -0.23
N SER A 182 -15.84 -12.77 -0.14
CA SER A 182 -16.37 -14.13 -0.04
C SER A 182 -16.77 -14.49 1.39
N LYS A 183 -17.91 -15.18 1.53
CA LYS A 183 -18.32 -15.96 2.71
C LYS A 183 -18.28 -17.48 2.44
N GLY A 184 -17.53 -17.90 1.42
CA GLY A 184 -17.36 -19.28 1.00
C GLY A 184 -18.36 -19.60 -0.11
N ASN A 185 -19.60 -19.88 0.29
CA ASN A 185 -20.66 -20.27 -0.66
C ASN A 185 -21.45 -19.08 -1.22
N SER A 186 -21.16 -17.86 -0.76
CA SER A 186 -21.80 -16.65 -1.23
C SER A 186 -20.84 -15.48 -1.26
N ILE A 187 -21.18 -14.51 -2.09
CA ILE A 187 -20.48 -13.22 -2.19
C ILE A 187 -21.34 -12.16 -1.52
N VAL A 188 -20.72 -11.32 -0.69
CA VAL A 188 -21.35 -10.13 -0.12
C VAL A 188 -20.84 -8.91 -0.86
N LYS A 189 -21.75 -7.99 -1.19
CA LYS A 189 -21.47 -6.71 -1.84
C LYS A 189 -22.05 -5.59 -0.99
N GLU A 190 -21.23 -4.60 -0.67
CA GLU A 190 -21.61 -3.45 0.15
C GLU A 190 -21.01 -2.16 -0.43
N LYS A 191 -21.66 -1.02 -0.18
CA LYS A 191 -21.07 0.31 -0.41
C LYS A 191 -20.64 0.87 0.94
N PRO A 192 -19.36 0.77 1.32
CA PRO A 192 -18.91 1.27 2.60
C PRO A 192 -18.99 2.80 2.67
N GLY A 193 -19.00 3.31 3.90
CA GLY A 193 -18.74 4.71 4.21
C GLY A 193 -17.57 4.81 5.19
N PHE A 194 -17.41 5.97 5.82
CA PHE A 194 -16.48 6.20 6.92
C PHE A 194 -17.25 6.15 8.26
N PRO A 195 -16.67 5.64 9.37
CA PRO A 195 -15.33 5.10 9.54
C PRO A 195 -15.20 3.63 9.08
N ASN A 196 -14.04 3.03 9.36
CA ASN A 196 -13.72 1.65 9.03
C ASN A 196 -14.70 0.63 9.64
N LYS A 197 -15.04 -0.36 8.82
CA LYS A 197 -15.73 -1.60 9.19
C LYS A 197 -14.73 -2.76 9.17
N GLN A 198 -15.16 -3.89 9.72
CA GLN A 198 -14.47 -5.17 9.58
C GLN A 198 -15.43 -6.21 8.99
N ALA A 199 -14.92 -7.05 8.10
CA ALA A 199 -15.62 -8.22 7.58
C ALA A 199 -14.80 -9.47 7.89
N LYS A 200 -15.49 -10.52 8.36
CA LYS A 200 -14.94 -11.87 8.36
C LYS A 200 -15.07 -12.43 6.94
N VAL A 201 -13.93 -12.75 6.34
CA VAL A 201 -13.81 -13.15 4.95
C VAL A 201 -13.43 -14.63 4.90
N LYS A 202 -14.14 -15.40 4.09
CA LYS A 202 -13.72 -16.75 3.71
C LYS A 202 -12.87 -16.68 2.46
N ASP A 203 -12.04 -17.71 2.24
CA ASP A 203 -11.12 -17.77 1.11
C ASP A 203 -10.06 -16.66 1.06
N HIS A 204 -9.95 -15.86 2.13
CA HIS A 204 -8.93 -14.83 2.33
C HIS A 204 -8.85 -13.73 1.27
N TRP A 205 -9.96 -13.42 0.57
CA TRP A 205 -9.96 -12.38 -0.46
C TRP A 205 -11.15 -11.43 -0.39
N ALA A 206 -10.89 -10.17 -0.74
CA ALA A 206 -11.87 -9.12 -0.94
C ALA A 206 -11.53 -8.29 -2.18
N ALA A 207 -12.46 -7.45 -2.64
CA ALA A 207 -12.29 -6.61 -3.81
C ALA A 207 -13.03 -5.28 -3.67
N PHE A 208 -12.55 -4.28 -4.40
CA PHE A 208 -13.26 -3.02 -4.64
C PHE A 208 -13.55 -2.89 -6.14
N LEU A 209 -14.81 -2.66 -6.50
CA LEU A 209 -15.29 -2.67 -7.87
C LEU A 209 -16.04 -1.37 -8.24
N LYS A 210 -16.08 -1.09 -9.54
CA LYS A 210 -16.98 -0.17 -10.23
C LYS A 210 -17.59 -0.91 -11.40
N ASP A 211 -18.93 -0.96 -11.48
CA ASP A 211 -19.63 -1.63 -12.58
C ASP A 211 -19.13 -3.07 -12.84
N ASN A 212 -18.96 -3.82 -11.74
CA ASN A 212 -18.47 -5.21 -11.71
C ASN A 212 -17.00 -5.41 -12.10
N HIS A 213 -16.20 -4.36 -12.28
CA HIS A 213 -14.77 -4.43 -12.60
C HIS A 213 -13.93 -3.66 -11.57
N GLY A 214 -12.76 -4.16 -11.19
CA GLY A 214 -11.89 -3.45 -10.25
C GLY A 214 -10.75 -4.31 -9.72
N VAL A 215 -10.36 -4.06 -8.47
CA VAL A 215 -9.17 -4.66 -7.86
C VAL A 215 -9.58 -5.69 -6.82
N GLY A 216 -9.11 -6.93 -7.01
CA GLY A 216 -9.17 -7.99 -6.02
C GLY A 216 -7.85 -8.15 -5.28
N VAL A 217 -7.92 -8.46 -3.98
CA VAL A 217 -6.76 -8.80 -3.15
C VAL A 217 -7.02 -10.06 -2.34
N MET A 218 -6.06 -10.98 -2.36
CA MET A 218 -6.04 -12.18 -1.53
C MET A 218 -4.76 -12.25 -0.70
N THR A 219 -4.89 -12.50 0.60
CA THR A 219 -3.75 -12.68 1.51
C THR A 219 -3.96 -13.94 2.34
N PRO A 220 -3.34 -15.08 1.99
CA PRO A 220 -3.51 -16.33 2.72
C PRO A 220 -3.33 -16.16 4.24
N GLY A 221 -4.29 -16.69 5.01
CA GLY A 221 -4.30 -16.58 6.47
C GLY A 221 -4.89 -15.26 7.01
N ALA A 222 -5.33 -14.33 6.17
CA ALA A 222 -6.12 -13.18 6.59
C ALA A 222 -7.63 -13.51 6.50
N ASP A 223 -8.24 -13.82 7.65
CA ASP A 223 -9.68 -14.10 7.75
C ASP A 223 -10.52 -12.85 8.02
N ILE A 224 -9.87 -11.70 8.19
CA ILE A 224 -10.52 -10.42 8.45
C ILE A 224 -9.98 -9.41 7.45
N PHE A 225 -10.87 -8.60 6.89
CA PHE A 225 -10.52 -7.37 6.20
C PHE A 225 -11.11 -6.20 6.97
N THR A 226 -10.31 -5.16 7.19
CA THR A 226 -10.86 -3.84 7.52
C THR A 226 -11.03 -3.04 6.22
N TYR A 227 -12.07 -2.21 6.13
CA TYR A 227 -12.36 -1.44 4.92
C TYR A 227 -13.20 -0.21 5.22
N TYR A 228 -13.07 0.83 4.39
CA TYR A 228 -13.96 1.99 4.36
C TYR A 228 -13.94 2.67 2.99
N TYR A 229 -14.85 3.63 2.84
CA TYR A 229 -14.80 4.61 1.77
C TYR A 229 -14.80 6.02 2.36
N PHE A 230 -13.80 6.82 2.02
CA PHE A 230 -13.71 8.22 2.42
C PHE A 230 -14.04 9.11 1.23
N LYS A 231 -15.12 9.88 1.36
CA LYS A 231 -15.71 10.65 0.25
C LYS A 231 -15.09 12.04 0.07
N ASP A 232 -14.52 12.61 1.12
CA ASP A 232 -13.99 13.98 1.07
C ASP A 232 -12.61 13.99 0.41
N LYS A 233 -12.27 15.09 -0.28
CA LYS A 233 -11.01 15.14 -1.04
C LYS A 233 -9.79 15.28 -0.09
N PRO A 234 -8.69 14.54 -0.34
CA PRO A 234 -8.59 13.51 -1.38
C PRO A 234 -9.36 12.25 -0.97
N ALA A 235 -10.29 11.80 -1.81
CA ALA A 235 -11.17 10.65 -1.54
C ALA A 235 -10.42 9.34 -1.75
N CYS A 236 -10.85 8.25 -1.11
CA CYS A 236 -10.25 6.93 -1.31
C CYS A 236 -11.21 5.78 -1.00
N ALA A 237 -11.00 4.67 -1.70
CA ALA A 237 -11.46 3.34 -1.29
C ALA A 237 -10.33 2.64 -0.54
N TYR A 238 -10.60 2.13 0.65
CA TYR A 238 -9.58 1.53 1.50
C TYR A 238 -9.98 0.12 1.92
N MET A 239 -9.03 -0.81 1.82
CA MET A 239 -9.11 -2.10 2.50
C MET A 239 -7.75 -2.51 3.05
N SER A 240 -7.74 -3.40 4.04
CA SER A 240 -6.55 -4.15 4.41
C SER A 240 -6.94 -5.54 4.88
N PRO A 241 -6.29 -6.61 4.38
CA PRO A 241 -6.25 -7.88 5.07
C PRO A 241 -5.60 -7.69 6.45
N ILE A 242 -6.16 -8.35 7.46
CA ILE A 242 -5.71 -8.27 8.84
C ILE A 242 -5.21 -9.63 9.31
N GLN A 243 -4.03 -9.62 9.91
CA GLN A 243 -3.56 -10.70 10.77
C GLN A 243 -3.21 -10.15 12.15
N ARG A 244 -3.45 -10.96 13.18
CA ARG A 244 -3.16 -10.60 14.55
C ARG A 244 -1.86 -11.25 15.00
N PHE A 245 -0.88 -10.43 15.39
CA PHE A 245 0.40 -10.91 15.92
C PHE A 245 1.13 -9.84 16.75
N LYS A 246 2.04 -10.30 17.61
CA LYS A 246 2.97 -9.45 18.37
C LYS A 246 4.26 -9.21 17.58
N ILE A 247 4.94 -8.10 17.86
CA ILE A 247 6.25 -7.77 17.29
C ILE A 247 7.22 -7.59 18.45
N SER A 248 8.23 -8.43 18.53
CA SER A 248 9.26 -8.41 19.58
C SER A 248 10.63 -8.68 18.96
N LYS A 249 11.71 -8.47 19.73
CA LYS A 249 13.07 -8.74 19.26
C LYS A 249 13.19 -10.10 18.56
N GLY A 250 13.77 -10.12 17.37
CA GLY A 250 13.92 -11.32 16.55
C GLY A 250 12.67 -11.70 15.76
N PHE A 251 11.62 -10.87 15.76
CA PHE A 251 10.48 -11.05 14.86
C PHE A 251 10.96 -11.04 13.42
N ASP A 252 10.62 -12.10 12.70
CA ASP A 252 10.91 -12.28 11.29
C ASP A 252 9.71 -12.98 10.64
N LYS A 253 8.95 -12.27 9.81
CA LYS A 253 7.71 -12.79 9.23
C LYS A 253 7.54 -12.39 7.78
N GLU A 254 7.11 -13.36 6.99
CA GLU A 254 6.79 -13.20 5.57
C GLU A 254 5.28 -13.23 5.34
N PHE A 255 4.84 -12.53 4.29
CA PHE A 255 3.44 -12.46 3.88
C PHE A 255 3.34 -12.54 2.36
N ASP A 256 2.46 -13.41 1.87
CA ASP A 256 2.08 -13.45 0.46
C ASP A 256 0.78 -12.67 0.25
N VAL A 257 0.76 -11.84 -0.78
CA VAL A 257 -0.38 -11.02 -1.18
C VAL A 257 -0.52 -11.12 -2.69
N TYR A 258 -1.72 -11.44 -3.15
CA TYR A 258 -2.03 -11.56 -4.57
C TYR A 258 -3.02 -10.47 -4.94
N VAL A 259 -2.67 -9.65 -5.93
CA VAL A 259 -3.49 -8.54 -6.40
C VAL A 259 -3.82 -8.76 -7.88
N THR A 260 -5.07 -8.55 -8.27
CA THR A 260 -5.47 -8.70 -9.67
C THR A 260 -6.51 -7.65 -10.05
N VAL A 261 -6.58 -7.33 -11.34
CA VAL A 261 -7.58 -6.42 -11.90
C VAL A 261 -8.49 -7.19 -12.85
N GLY A 262 -9.80 -7.07 -12.68
CA GLY A 262 -10.76 -7.73 -13.55
C GLY A 262 -12.20 -7.62 -13.07
N SER A 263 -13.06 -8.36 -13.74
CA SER A 263 -14.43 -8.59 -13.30
C SER A 263 -14.49 -9.43 -12.01
N LEU A 264 -15.60 -9.39 -11.29
CA LEU A 264 -15.81 -10.23 -10.11
C LEU A 264 -15.61 -11.73 -10.40
N GLU A 265 -16.04 -12.20 -11.57
CA GLU A 265 -15.86 -13.59 -11.99
C GLU A 265 -14.39 -13.93 -12.20
N GLU A 266 -13.65 -13.09 -12.93
CA GLU A 266 -12.21 -13.25 -13.16
C GLU A 266 -11.43 -13.25 -11.84
N ILE A 267 -11.71 -12.28 -10.95
CA ILE A 267 -11.09 -12.18 -9.62
C ILE A 267 -11.32 -13.48 -8.83
N THR A 268 -12.58 -13.94 -8.77
CA THR A 268 -12.96 -15.15 -8.02
C THR A 268 -12.26 -16.39 -8.58
N SER A 269 -12.21 -16.53 -9.90
CA SER A 269 -11.58 -17.66 -10.60
C SER A 269 -10.08 -17.71 -10.38
N ARG A 270 -9.38 -16.57 -10.54
CA ARG A 270 -7.93 -16.45 -10.31
C ARG A 270 -7.57 -16.81 -8.88
N PHE A 271 -8.26 -16.26 -7.89
CA PHE A 271 -7.99 -16.60 -6.49
C PHE A 271 -8.33 -18.06 -6.16
N ALA A 272 -9.35 -18.65 -6.78
CA ALA A 272 -9.59 -20.08 -6.64
C ALA A 272 -8.43 -20.94 -7.21
N LYS A 273 -7.82 -20.53 -8.35
CA LYS A 273 -6.62 -21.18 -8.92
C LYS A 273 -5.44 -21.10 -7.94
N ILE A 274 -5.16 -19.93 -7.37
CA ILE A 274 -4.06 -19.72 -6.42
C ILE A 274 -4.26 -20.53 -5.13
N ARG A 275 -5.49 -20.57 -4.58
CA ARG A 275 -5.78 -21.41 -3.39
C ARG A 275 -5.57 -22.90 -3.68
N LYS A 276 -5.86 -23.37 -4.89
CA LYS A 276 -5.65 -24.76 -5.30
C LYS A 276 -4.17 -25.09 -5.49
N SER A 277 -3.35 -24.18 -6.02
CA SER A 277 -1.90 -24.40 -6.17
C SER A 277 -1.18 -24.40 -4.82
N GLY A 278 -1.49 -23.46 -3.92
CA GLY A 278 -0.87 -23.38 -2.59
C GLY A 278 -1.22 -24.53 -1.64
N LYS A 279 -2.29 -25.29 -1.92
CA LYS A 279 -2.61 -26.53 -1.20
C LYS A 279 -1.80 -27.74 -1.66
N LYS A 280 -1.18 -27.69 -2.84
CA LYS A 280 -0.37 -28.80 -3.40
C LYS A 280 1.11 -28.73 -2.99
N SER A 281 1.55 -27.62 -2.40
CA SER A 281 2.94 -27.36 -2.01
C SER A 281 3.18 -27.50 -0.49
N LYS A 282 2.32 -28.23 0.23
CA LYS A 282 2.51 -28.57 1.65
C LYS A 282 2.64 -30.07 1.82
#